data_AF-A0A9Q4IGN8-F1
#
_entry.id   AF-A0A9Q4IGN8-F1
#
_cell.length_a   1.000
_cell.length_b   1.000
_cell.length_c   1.000
_cell.angle_alpha   90.00
_cell.angle_beta   90.00
_cell.angle_gamma   90.00
#
_symmetry.space_group_name_H-M   'P 1'
#
loop_
_entity.id
_entity.type
_entity.pdbx_description
1 polymer ?
#
loop_
_entity_poly.entity_id
_entity_poly.type
_entity_poly.pdbx_seq_one_letter_code
_entity_poly.pdbx_strand_id
1 'polypeptide(L)'
;MTTFLIFLHVAAAILLLGPVVVSTSMFPRQAAESRAGGEESTGRASVLYSITKTYGMLSLLVPLLGGAVLAFDWEAYKSNYWFHTAIVLSVIAWAILLAMVIPQQRKMMGTIGALPAADADPSDVTDNFEKSKAKATAGAGIFNLLWMLTLILMFLPTPA
;
A
#
# COMPACT_ATOMS: atom_id res chain seq x y z
N MET A 1 -15.67 24.38 -1.86
CA MET A 1 -15.21 23.36 -0.88
C MET A 1 -14.63 22.13 -1.57
N THR A 2 -15.23 21.67 -2.67
CA THR A 2 -14.77 20.53 -3.48
C THR A 2 -13.34 20.69 -4.00
N THR A 3 -12.94 21.88 -4.48
CA THR A 3 -11.55 22.17 -4.89
C THR A 3 -10.52 21.88 -3.80
N PHE A 4 -10.83 22.21 -2.55
CA PHE A 4 -9.94 21.94 -1.41
C PHE A 4 -9.85 20.44 -1.11
N LEU A 5 -10.98 19.71 -1.16
CA LEU A 5 -10.99 18.25 -0.99
C LEU A 5 -10.26 17.53 -2.13
N ILE A 6 -10.43 17.99 -3.37
CA ILE A 6 -9.70 17.49 -4.54
C ILE A 6 -8.20 17.73 -4.36
N PHE A 7 -7.80 18.93 -3.93
CA PHE A 7 -6.41 19.23 -3.63
C PHE A 7 -5.84 18.27 -2.57
N LEU A 8 -6.55 18.07 -1.46
CA LEU A 8 -6.11 17.14 -0.41
C LEU A 8 -6.03 15.70 -0.92
N HIS A 9 -7.00 15.24 -1.72
CA HIS A 9 -7.01 13.91 -2.30
C HIS A 9 -5.78 13.67 -3.18
N VAL A 10 -5.49 14.61 -4.09
CA VAL A 10 -4.34 14.54 -5.01
C VAL A 10 -3.03 14.64 -4.24
N ALA A 11 -2.94 15.57 -3.27
CA ALA A 11 -1.75 15.70 -2.42
C ALA A 11 -1.48 14.42 -1.62
N ALA A 12 -2.51 13.81 -1.03
CA ALA A 12 -2.40 12.53 -0.35
C ALA A 12 -1.95 11.42 -1.30
N ALA A 13 -2.48 11.36 -2.52
CA ALA A 13 -2.07 10.36 -3.51
C ALA A 13 -0.58 10.49 -3.88
N ILE A 14 -0.11 11.70 -4.16
CA ILE A 14 1.29 11.95 -4.52
C ILE A 14 2.24 11.62 -3.37
N LEU A 15 1.95 12.13 -2.16
CA LEU A 15 2.87 12.04 -1.02
C LEU A 15 2.86 10.66 -0.36
N LEU A 16 1.73 9.95 -0.40
CA LEU A 16 1.57 8.69 0.33
C LEU A 16 1.77 7.46 -0.56
N LEU A 17 1.27 7.46 -1.79
CA LEU A 17 1.32 6.26 -2.64
C LEU A 17 2.70 6.04 -3.24
N GLY A 18 3.39 7.10 -3.67
CA GLY A 18 4.72 7.00 -4.28
C GLY A 18 5.70 6.19 -3.41
N PRO A 19 5.90 6.55 -2.13
CA PRO A 19 6.75 5.79 -1.22
C PRO A 19 6.29 4.35 -1.01
N VAL A 20 4.97 4.09 -0.88
CA VAL A 20 4.42 2.75 -0.61
C VAL A 20 4.58 1.81 -1.80
N VAL A 21 4.35 2.30 -3.02
CA VAL A 21 4.53 1.51 -4.26
C VAL A 21 5.99 1.05 -4.39
N VAL A 22 6.93 1.96 -4.14
CA VAL A 22 8.36 1.64 -4.16
C VAL A 22 8.72 0.68 -3.02
N SER A 23 8.29 0.98 -1.80
CA SER A 23 8.70 0.22 -0.62
C SER A 23 8.19 -1.22 -0.63
N THR A 24 6.92 -1.42 -1.01
CA THR A 24 6.31 -2.75 -1.15
C THR A 24 6.99 -3.59 -2.22
N SER A 25 7.43 -2.98 -3.32
CA SER A 25 8.07 -3.67 -4.45
C SER A 25 9.52 -4.06 -4.16
N MET A 26 10.29 -3.17 -3.51
CA MET A 26 11.71 -3.41 -3.24
C MET A 26 11.95 -4.30 -2.02
N PHE A 27 11.05 -4.26 -1.03
CA PHE A 27 11.21 -4.95 0.24
C PHE A 27 11.52 -6.46 0.11
N PRO A 28 10.76 -7.27 -0.67
CA PRO A 28 10.95 -8.73 -0.68
C PRO A 28 12.36 -9.15 -1.11
N ARG A 29 13.00 -8.37 -1.99
CA ARG A 29 14.39 -8.58 -2.41
C ARG A 29 15.36 -8.27 -1.28
N GLN A 30 15.23 -7.11 -0.64
CA GLN A 30 16.15 -6.68 0.42
C GLN A 30 16.08 -7.60 1.64
N ALA A 31 14.88 -8.05 2.02
CA ALA A 31 14.73 -9.02 3.10
C ALA A 31 15.35 -10.39 2.75
N ALA A 32 15.28 -10.82 1.49
CA ALA A 32 15.91 -12.07 1.05
C ALA A 32 17.45 -11.98 1.03
N GLU A 33 18.00 -10.85 0.59
CA GLU A 33 19.44 -10.55 0.68
C GLU A 33 19.91 -10.52 2.14
N SER A 34 19.09 -10.00 3.06
CA SER A 34 19.41 -9.95 4.49
C SER A 34 19.46 -11.34 5.11
N ARG A 35 18.49 -12.18 4.76
CA ARG A 35 18.47 -13.60 5.17
C ARG A 35 19.70 -14.37 4.67
N ALA A 36 20.29 -13.97 3.54
CA ALA A 36 21.51 -14.58 3.01
C ALA A 36 22.82 -14.03 3.64
N GLY A 37 22.72 -13.19 4.68
CA GLY A 37 23.86 -12.63 5.41
C GLY A 37 24.30 -11.24 4.98
N GLY A 38 23.53 -10.54 4.14
CA GLY A 38 23.86 -9.17 3.70
C GLY A 38 23.50 -8.12 4.77
N GLU A 39 24.47 -7.69 5.58
CA GLU A 39 24.21 -6.73 6.69
C GLU A 39 23.58 -5.41 6.23
N GLU A 40 24.03 -4.82 5.11
CA GLU A 40 23.44 -3.59 4.58
C GLU A 40 21.95 -3.74 4.22
N SER A 41 21.56 -4.93 3.75
CA SER A 41 20.20 -5.19 3.28
C SER A 41 19.20 -5.32 4.44
N THR A 42 19.65 -5.64 5.65
CA THR A 42 18.82 -5.60 6.87
C THR A 42 18.34 -4.18 7.15
N GLY A 43 19.25 -3.19 7.07
CA GLY A 43 18.90 -1.79 7.24
C GLY A 43 17.93 -1.30 6.17
N ARG A 44 18.18 -1.66 4.90
CA ARG A 44 17.29 -1.32 3.77
C ARG A 44 15.90 -1.95 3.94
N ALA A 45 15.82 -3.23 4.29
CA ALA A 45 14.55 -3.92 4.54
C ALA A 45 13.77 -3.24 5.69
N SER A 46 14.45 -2.82 6.75
CA SER A 46 13.86 -2.12 7.90
C SER A 46 13.22 -0.79 7.50
N VAL A 47 13.92 0.02 6.69
CA VAL A 47 13.39 1.30 6.20
C VAL A 47 12.19 1.07 5.27
N LEU A 48 12.30 0.12 4.32
CA LEU A 48 11.21 -0.19 3.39
C LEU A 48 9.97 -0.74 4.11
N TYR A 49 10.15 -1.58 5.13
CA TYR A 49 9.05 -2.04 5.98
C TYR A 49 8.40 -0.89 6.73
N SER A 50 9.20 0.01 7.31
CA SER A 50 8.71 1.17 8.05
C SER A 50 7.89 2.11 7.15
N ILE A 51 8.38 2.40 5.93
CA ILE A 51 7.63 3.17 4.93
C ILE A 51 6.33 2.44 4.58
N THR A 52 6.38 1.14 4.30
CA THR A 52 5.19 0.36 3.96
C THR A 52 4.16 0.38 5.09
N LYS A 53 4.57 0.23 6.34
CA LYS A 53 3.70 0.24 7.53
C LYS A 53 3.08 1.62 7.74
N THR A 54 3.89 2.66 7.81
CA THR A 54 3.44 4.02 8.16
C THR A 54 2.70 4.69 7.01
N TYR A 55 3.33 4.81 5.84
CA TYR A 55 2.72 5.46 4.68
C TYR A 55 1.58 4.60 4.12
N GLY A 56 1.68 3.26 4.22
CA GLY A 56 0.61 2.36 3.83
C GLY A 56 -0.65 2.54 4.67
N MET A 57 -0.53 2.68 5.99
CA MET A 57 -1.67 3.01 6.84
C MET A 57 -2.27 4.36 6.46
N LEU A 58 -1.43 5.39 6.32
CA LEU A 58 -1.88 6.74 5.97
C LEU A 58 -2.49 6.83 4.56
N SER A 59 -2.10 5.94 3.63
CA SER A 59 -2.62 5.92 2.26
C SER A 59 -4.14 5.72 2.18
N LEU A 60 -4.78 5.24 3.27
CA LEU A 60 -6.25 5.20 3.40
C LEU A 60 -6.89 6.57 3.18
N LEU A 61 -6.17 7.66 3.46
CA LEU A 61 -6.65 9.01 3.21
C LEU A 61 -7.04 9.23 1.75
N VAL A 62 -6.40 8.56 0.79
CA VAL A 62 -6.69 8.73 -0.64
C VAL A 62 -8.13 8.31 -0.96
N PRO A 63 -8.58 7.05 -0.73
CA PRO A 63 -9.97 6.67 -0.98
C PRO A 63 -10.97 7.41 -0.06
N LEU A 64 -10.60 7.75 1.17
CA LEU A 64 -11.48 8.52 2.06
C LEU A 64 -11.75 9.93 1.52
N LEU A 65 -10.71 10.62 1.05
CA LEU A 65 -10.84 11.95 0.44
C LEU A 65 -11.56 11.87 -0.91
N GLY A 66 -11.35 10.80 -1.68
CA GLY A 66 -12.11 10.55 -2.91
C GLY A 66 -13.60 10.34 -2.64
N GLY A 67 -13.93 9.54 -1.62
CA GLY A 67 -15.30 9.37 -1.14
C GLY A 67 -15.91 10.66 -0.60
N ALA A 68 -15.11 11.51 0.07
CA ALA A 68 -15.55 12.84 0.48
C ALA A 68 -15.87 13.72 -0.73
N VAL A 69 -15.03 13.74 -1.78
CA VAL A 69 -15.32 14.46 -3.02
C VAL A 69 -16.63 13.96 -3.65
N LEU A 70 -16.86 12.64 -3.71
CA LEU A 70 -18.12 12.05 -4.19
C LEU A 70 -19.33 12.53 -3.37
N ALA A 71 -19.22 12.49 -2.04
CA ALA A 71 -20.32 12.82 -1.14
C ALA A 71 -20.67 14.31 -1.17
N PHE A 72 -19.66 15.20 -1.21
CA PHE A 72 -19.85 16.64 -1.17
C PHE A 72 -20.14 17.27 -2.55
N ASP A 73 -19.91 16.54 -3.64
CA ASP A 73 -20.23 16.96 -5.01
C ASP A 73 -21.09 15.91 -5.74
N TRP A 74 -22.12 15.42 -5.03
CA TRP A 74 -22.95 14.30 -5.48
C TRP A 74 -23.58 14.52 -6.86
N GLU A 75 -24.09 15.72 -7.13
CA GLU A 75 -24.73 16.02 -8.42
C GLU A 75 -23.77 15.87 -9.61
N ALA A 76 -22.48 16.16 -9.42
CA ALA A 76 -21.47 16.01 -10.46
C ALA A 76 -21.07 14.53 -10.67
N TYR A 77 -21.04 13.73 -9.60
CA TYR A 77 -20.41 12.41 -9.64
C TYR A 77 -21.37 11.22 -9.50
N LYS A 78 -22.65 11.40 -9.17
CA LYS A 78 -23.61 10.31 -8.92
C LYS A 78 -23.72 9.28 -10.05
N SER A 79 -23.59 9.71 -11.30
CA SER A 79 -23.66 8.84 -12.48
C SER A 79 -22.28 8.39 -12.99
N ASN A 80 -21.19 8.89 -12.40
CA ASN A 80 -19.84 8.56 -12.82
C ASN A 80 -19.39 7.21 -12.24
N TYR A 81 -19.73 6.11 -12.92
CA TYR A 81 -19.38 4.77 -12.46
C TYR A 81 -17.87 4.49 -12.47
N TRP A 82 -17.06 5.23 -13.26
CA TRP A 82 -15.60 5.14 -13.20
C TRP A 82 -15.07 5.60 -11.84
N PHE A 83 -15.58 6.73 -11.33
CA PHE A 83 -15.18 7.27 -10.04
C PHE A 83 -15.58 6.35 -8.88
N HIS A 84 -16.79 5.81 -8.90
CA HIS A 84 -17.25 4.82 -7.92
C HIS A 84 -16.37 3.57 -7.94
N THR A 85 -16.07 3.05 -9.13
CA THR A 85 -15.19 1.88 -9.29
C THR A 85 -13.79 2.17 -8.76
N ALA A 86 -13.25 3.35 -9.03
CA ALA A 86 -11.93 3.77 -8.54
C ALA A 86 -11.87 3.83 -7.00
N ILE A 87 -12.92 4.30 -6.33
CA ILE A 87 -13.02 4.27 -4.86
C ILE A 87 -13.02 2.83 -4.35
N VAL A 88 -13.83 1.95 -4.94
CA VAL A 88 -13.91 0.53 -4.55
C VAL A 88 -12.57 -0.17 -4.73
N LEU A 89 -11.92 -0.02 -5.89
CA LEU A 89 -10.59 -0.62 -6.14
C LEU A 89 -9.53 -0.10 -5.17
N SER A 90 -9.59 1.18 -4.80
CA SER A 90 -8.66 1.78 -3.84
C SER A 90 -8.83 1.21 -2.43
N VAL A 91 -10.07 0.97 -1.99
CA VAL A 91 -10.35 0.29 -0.71
C VAL A 91 -9.87 -1.16 -0.74
N ILE A 92 -10.09 -1.87 -1.85
CA ILE A 92 -9.59 -3.25 -2.03
C ILE A 92 -8.06 -3.28 -2.00
N ALA A 93 -7.40 -2.35 -2.71
CA ALA A 93 -5.95 -2.25 -2.71
C ALA A 93 -5.42 -2.03 -1.30
N TRP A 94 -6.02 -1.11 -0.55
CA TRP A 94 -5.65 -0.86 0.84
C TRP A 94 -5.89 -2.07 1.76
N ALA A 95 -6.99 -2.80 1.57
CA ALA A 95 -7.25 -4.03 2.30
C ALA A 95 -6.19 -5.11 2.01
N ILE A 96 -5.75 -5.25 0.75
CA ILE A 96 -4.65 -6.15 0.37
C ILE A 96 -3.34 -5.73 1.04
N LEU A 97 -3.05 -4.42 1.08
CA LEU A 97 -1.87 -3.90 1.76
C LEU A 97 -1.86 -4.30 3.24
N LEU A 98 -2.97 -4.09 3.96
CA LEU A 98 -3.07 -4.40 5.39
C LEU A 98 -3.17 -5.89 5.72
N ALA A 99 -3.97 -6.65 4.97
CA ALA A 99 -4.28 -8.04 5.30
C ALA A 99 -3.30 -9.05 4.68
N MET A 100 -2.62 -8.66 3.60
CA MET A 100 -1.70 -9.54 2.87
C MET A 100 -0.27 -9.03 2.87
N VAL A 101 0.01 -7.79 2.47
CA VAL A 101 1.40 -7.34 2.28
C VAL A 101 2.11 -7.12 3.63
N ILE A 102 1.60 -6.22 4.47
CA ILE A 102 2.23 -5.86 5.75
C ILE A 102 2.44 -7.07 6.67
N PRO A 103 1.49 -8.00 6.84
CA PRO A 103 1.68 -9.17 7.69
C PRO A 103 2.80 -10.10 7.17
N GLN A 104 2.94 -10.25 5.85
CA GLN A 104 4.00 -11.09 5.29
C GLN A 104 5.36 -10.41 5.38
N GLN A 105 5.42 -9.08 5.17
CA GLN A 105 6.64 -8.33 5.39
C GLN A 105 7.07 -8.39 6.86
N ARG A 106 6.13 -8.25 7.79
CA ARG A 106 6.39 -8.40 9.23
C ARG A 106 6.95 -9.77 9.56
N LYS A 107 6.40 -10.84 8.97
CA LYS A 107 6.95 -12.19 9.15
C LYS A 107 8.39 -12.32 8.68
N MET A 108 8.68 -11.75 7.52
CA MET A 108 10.03 -11.73 6.98
C MET A 108 11.00 -10.95 7.89
N MET A 109 10.57 -9.80 8.42
CA MET A 109 11.33 -9.00 9.39
C MET A 109 11.58 -9.75 10.71
N GLY A 110 10.58 -10.49 11.21
CA GLY A 110 10.72 -11.33 12.40
C GLY A 110 11.75 -12.43 12.20
N THR A 111 11.67 -13.15 11.08
CA THR A 111 12.62 -14.24 10.75
C THR A 111 14.08 -13.76 10.59
N ILE A 112 14.31 -12.53 10.11
CA ILE A 112 15.67 -11.96 10.00
C ILE A 112 16.11 -11.22 11.27
N GLY A 113 15.30 -11.23 12.34
CA GLY A 113 15.63 -10.57 13.61
C GLY A 113 15.69 -9.04 13.54
N ALA A 114 14.98 -8.42 12.59
CA ALA A 114 15.05 -6.99 12.32
C ALA A 114 13.81 -6.21 12.79
N LEU A 115 12.90 -6.86 13.53
CA LEU A 115 11.82 -6.15 14.22
C LEU A 115 12.36 -5.43 15.47
N PRO A 116 11.86 -4.22 15.79
CA PRO A 116 12.15 -3.59 17.08
C PRO A 116 11.74 -4.52 18.23
N ALA A 117 12.56 -4.60 19.29
CA ALA A 117 12.31 -5.51 20.41
C ALA A 117 10.93 -5.29 21.08
N ALA A 118 10.44 -4.05 21.12
CA ALA A 118 9.11 -3.72 21.66
C ALA A 118 7.95 -4.20 20.76
N ASP A 119 8.22 -4.39 19.47
CA ASP A 119 7.25 -4.79 18.46
C ASP A 119 7.36 -6.29 18.11
N ALA A 120 8.39 -7.01 18.56
CA ALA A 120 8.68 -8.37 18.13
C ALA A 120 7.90 -9.40 18.96
N ASP A 121 7.22 -10.33 18.27
CA ASP A 121 6.54 -11.46 18.89
C ASP A 121 7.06 -12.79 18.29
N PRO A 122 7.17 -13.89 19.06
CA PRO A 122 7.57 -15.19 18.52
C PRO A 122 6.73 -15.66 17.32
N SER A 123 5.45 -15.26 17.23
CA SER A 123 4.55 -15.56 16.11
C SER A 123 4.89 -14.83 14.81
N ASP A 124 5.77 -13.83 14.86
CA ASP A 124 6.29 -13.16 13.67
C ASP A 124 7.36 -14.00 12.95
N VAL A 125 7.97 -14.98 13.61
CA VAL A 125 8.93 -15.86 12.95
C VAL A 125 8.19 -16.89 12.10
N THR A 126 8.58 -17.02 10.83
CA THR A 126 8.06 -18.06 9.95
C THR A 126 9.13 -19.07 9.53
N ASP A 127 8.76 -20.36 9.57
CA ASP A 127 9.58 -21.46 9.05
C ASP A 127 9.63 -21.48 7.51
N ASN A 128 8.70 -20.79 6.84
CA ASN A 128 8.60 -20.77 5.38
C ASN A 128 8.73 -19.34 4.84
N PHE A 129 9.94 -18.81 4.94
CA PHE A 129 10.29 -17.48 4.45
C PHE A 129 9.98 -17.30 2.95
N GLU A 130 10.24 -18.31 2.11
CA GLU A 130 9.98 -18.21 0.66
C GLU A 130 8.49 -18.03 0.36
N LYS A 131 7.60 -18.69 1.12
CA LYS A 131 6.16 -18.49 1.00
C LYS A 131 5.74 -17.07 1.41
N SER A 132 6.31 -16.53 2.49
CA SER A 132 6.05 -15.15 2.90
C SER A 132 6.55 -14.14 1.88
N LYS A 133 7.76 -14.35 1.35
CA LYS A 133 8.33 -13.57 0.24
C LYS A 133 7.44 -13.61 -0.99
N ALA A 134 7.02 -14.79 -1.44
CA ALA A 134 6.15 -14.93 -2.61
C ALA A 134 4.81 -14.19 -2.42
N LYS A 135 4.19 -14.30 -1.24
CA LYS A 135 2.96 -13.58 -0.92
C LYS A 135 3.17 -12.07 -0.83
N ALA A 136 4.26 -11.61 -0.24
CA ALA A 136 4.59 -10.17 -0.19
C ALA A 136 4.80 -9.61 -1.60
N THR A 137 5.53 -10.31 -2.46
CA THR A 137 5.75 -9.93 -3.86
C THR A 137 4.45 -9.91 -4.66
N ALA A 138 3.62 -10.97 -4.57
CA ALA A 138 2.34 -11.03 -5.27
C ALA A 138 1.39 -9.93 -4.78
N GLY A 139 1.30 -9.73 -3.46
CA GLY A 139 0.47 -8.69 -2.86
C GLY A 139 0.91 -7.28 -3.28
N ALA A 140 2.22 -7.00 -3.34
CA ALA A 140 2.75 -5.74 -3.85
C ALA A 140 2.39 -5.52 -5.32
N GLY A 141 2.50 -6.56 -6.16
CA GLY A 141 2.11 -6.51 -7.57
C GLY A 141 0.62 -6.18 -7.75
N ILE A 142 -0.26 -6.88 -7.01
CA ILE A 142 -1.71 -6.63 -7.07
C ILE A 142 -2.04 -5.23 -6.55
N PHE A 143 -1.46 -4.82 -5.41
CA PHE A 143 -1.62 -3.49 -4.85
C PHE A 143 -1.26 -2.40 -5.87
N ASN A 144 -0.08 -2.49 -6.50
CA ASN A 144 0.38 -1.53 -7.49
C ASN A 144 -0.50 -1.51 -8.75
N LEU A 145 -0.92 -2.69 -9.22
CA LEU A 145 -1.82 -2.80 -10.36
C LEU A 145 -3.16 -2.13 -10.08
N LEU A 146 -3.75 -2.35 -8.90
CA LEU A 146 -5.01 -1.72 -8.52
C LEU A 146 -4.88 -0.21 -8.46
N TRP A 147 -3.78 0.34 -7.94
CA TRP A 147 -3.54 1.78 -7.98
C TRP A 147 -3.35 2.34 -9.38
N MET A 148 -2.69 1.59 -10.27
CA MET A 148 -2.59 1.97 -11.68
C MET A 148 -3.97 1.98 -12.36
N LEU A 149 -4.81 0.98 -12.09
CA LEU A 149 -6.19 0.94 -12.59
C LEU A 149 -7.01 2.11 -12.04
N THR A 150 -6.95 2.37 -10.73
CA THR A 150 -7.57 3.55 -10.10
C THR A 150 -7.16 4.83 -10.80
N LEU A 151 -5.86 5.02 -11.07
CA LEU A 151 -5.37 6.19 -11.79
C LEU A 151 -6.01 6.30 -13.17
N ILE A 152 -6.02 5.22 -13.96
CA ILE A 152 -6.63 5.23 -15.29
C ILE A 152 -8.12 5.59 -15.20
N LEU A 153 -8.85 4.99 -14.27
CA LEU A 153 -10.29 5.23 -14.09
C LEU A 153 -10.60 6.70 -13.75
N MET A 154 -9.74 7.38 -12.99
CA MET A 154 -9.91 8.79 -12.64
C MET A 154 -9.81 9.74 -13.85
N PHE A 155 -9.21 9.30 -14.96
CA PHE A 155 -9.03 10.10 -16.17
C PHE A 155 -9.99 9.70 -17.31
N LEU A 156 -10.83 8.69 -17.11
CA LEU A 156 -11.84 8.34 -18.10
C LEU A 156 -12.95 9.41 -18.14
N PRO A 157 -13.48 9.72 -19.32
CA PRO A 157 -14.55 10.70 -19.44
C PRO A 157 -15.79 10.22 -18.69
N THR A 158 -16.52 11.18 -18.11
CA THR A 158 -17.79 10.86 -17.45
C THR A 158 -18.71 10.19 -18.47
N PRO A 159 -19.26 9.01 -18.16
CA PRO A 159 -20.20 8.32 -19.04
C PRO A 159 -21.41 9.21 -19.35
N ALA A 160 -21.86 9.18 -20.61
CA ALA A 160 -23.05 9.89 -21.07
C ALA A 160 -24.33 9.35 -20.45
#